data_AF-A0A0Q9Y7Q9-F1
#
_entry.id   AF-A0A0Q9Y7Q9-F1
#
_cell.length_a   1.000
_cell.length_b   1.000
_cell.length_c   1.000
_cell.angle_alpha   90.00
_cell.angle_beta   90.00
_cell.angle_gamma   90.00
#
_symmetry.space_group_name_H-M   'P 1'
#
loop_
_entity.id
_entity.type
_entity.pdbx_description
1 polymer ?
#
loop_
_entity_poly.entity_id
_entity_poly.type
_entity_poly.pdbx_seq_one_letter_code
_entity_poly.pdbx_strand_id
1 'polypeptide(L)' 'MNVQFKKGVLELCVLVLLDKQDRYGYELVQKISDQIEISEGSVYPLL' A
#
# COMPACT_ATOMS: atom_id res chain seq x y z
N MET A 1 16.05 4.53 -5.75
CA MET A 1 15.30 3.28 -5.51
C MET A 1 14.54 2.93 -6.78
N ASN A 2 14.67 1.71 -7.31
CA ASN A 2 14.00 1.31 -8.56
C ASN A 2 12.47 1.38 -8.40
N VAL A 3 11.76 1.99 -9.34
CA VAL A 3 10.29 2.16 -9.26
C VAL A 3 9.57 0.81 -9.17
N GLN A 4 10.12 -0.23 -9.81
CA GLN A 4 9.58 -1.59 -9.73
C GLN A 4 9.68 -2.16 -8.32
N PHE A 5 10.76 -1.84 -7.61
CA PHE A 5 10.94 -2.26 -6.22
C PHE A 5 9.90 -1.60 -5.31
N LYS A 6 9.61 -0.31 -5.50
CA LYS A 6 8.57 0.38 -4.74
C LYS A 6 7.18 -0.23 -4.97
N LYS A 7 6.84 -0.63 -6.21
CA LYS A 7 5.58 -1.31 -6.51
C LYS A 7 5.46 -2.67 -5.81
N GLY A 8 6.47 -3.52 -5.93
CA GLY A 8 6.46 -4.85 -5.28
C GLY A 8 6.40 -4.77 -3.76
N VAL A 9 7.08 -3.79 -3.15
CA VAL A 9 6.97 -3.54 -1.70
C VAL A 9 5.56 -3.08 -1.32
N LEU A 10 4.93 -2.23 -2.14
CA LEU A 10 3.57 -1.75 -1.88
C LEU A 10 2.54 -2.89 -1.86
N GLU A 11 2.59 -3.78 -2.85
CA GLU A 11 1.73 -4.97 -2.92
C GLU A 11 1.89 -5.84 -1.68
N LEU A 12 3.14 -6.06 -1.24
CA LEU A 12 3.43 -6.84 -0.05
C LEU A 12 2.87 -6.17 1.22
N CYS A 13 2.98 -4.84 1.33
CA CYS A 13 2.39 -4.09 2.44
C CYS A 13 0.87 -4.24 2.49
N VAL A 14 0.19 -4.18 1.34
CA VAL A 14 -1.27 -4.40 1.24
C VAL A 14 -1.63 -5.81 1.73
N LEU A 15 -0.94 -6.84 1.24
CA LEU A 15 -1.19 -8.22 1.63
C LEU A 15 -1.00 -8.44 3.14
N VAL A 16 0.07 -7.91 3.72
CA VAL A 16 0.33 -8.01 5.17
C VAL A 16 -0.72 -7.28 6.00
N LEU A 17 -1.26 -6.16 5.51
CA LEU A 17 -2.31 -5.42 6.21
C LEU A 17 -3.66 -6.14 6.17
N LEU A 18 -3.96 -6.80 5.05
CA LEU A 18 -5.17 -7.62 4.85
C LEU A 18 -5.11 -8.95 5.62
N ASP A 19 -3.93 -9.58 5.69
CA ASP A 19 -3.71 -10.81 6.48
C ASP A 19 -4.07 -10.62 7.96
N LYS A 20 -3.88 -9.41 8.50
CA LYS A 20 -4.22 -9.09 9.90
C LYS A 20 -5.70 -8.88 10.14
N GLN A 21 -6.41 -8.26 9.19
CA GLN A 21 -7.84 -7.99 9.23
C GLN A 21 -8.28 -7.40 7.89
N ASP A 22 -9.54 -7.59 7.54
CA ASP A 22 -10.16 -6.87 6.43
C ASP A 22 -10.12 -5.36 6.69
N ARG A 23 -9.74 -4.59 5.67
CA ARG A 23 -9.62 -3.13 5.71
C ARG A 23 -10.20 -2.52 4.46
N TYR A 24 -10.81 -1.35 4.59
CA TYR A 24 -11.21 -0.57 3.43
C TYR A 24 -9.99 0.00 2.71
N GLY A 25 -10.11 0.22 1.40
CA GLY A 25 -9.02 0.77 0.58
C GLY A 25 -8.44 2.06 1.13
N TYR A 26 -9.28 2.95 1.66
CA TYR A 26 -8.84 4.19 2.31
C TYR A 26 -7.96 3.94 3.55
N GLU A 27 -8.29 2.95 4.38
CA GLU A 27 -7.51 2.63 5.57
C GLU A 27 -6.14 2.03 5.21
N LEU A 28 -6.08 1.25 4.13
CA LEU A 28 -4.83 0.72 3.58
C LEU A 28 -3.96 1.87 3.08
N VAL A 29 -4.53 2.79 2.31
CA VAL A 29 -3.84 3.97 1.80
C VAL A 29 -3.27 4.82 2.95
N GLN A 30 -4.08 5.15 3.97
CA GLN A 30 -3.60 5.91 5.13
C GLN A 30 -2.42 5.21 5.83
N LYS A 31 -2.59 3.93 6.16
CA LYS A 31 -1.57 3.14 6.87
C LYS A 31 -0.24 3.07 6.12
N ILE A 32 -0.30 2.92 4.79
CA ILE A 32 0.91 2.82 3.96
C ILE A 32 1.53 4.22 3.80
N SER A 33 0.74 5.26 3.56
CA SER A 33 1.22 6.65 3.41
C SER A 33 1.86 7.19 4.70
N ASP A 34 1.43 6.74 5.88
CA ASP A 34 2.04 7.09 7.16
C ASP A 34 3.48 6.54 7.32
N GLN A 35 3.83 5.47 6.59
CA GLN A 35 5.11 4.76 6.71
C GLN A 35 5.99 4.93 5.47
N ILE A 36 5.38 5.18 4.32
CA ILE A 36 6.01 5.30 3.01
C ILE A 36 5.46 6.56 2.35
N GLU A 37 6.35 7.47 1.98
CA GLU A 37 5.97 8.67 1.24
C GLU A 37 5.57 8.30 -0.20
N ILE A 38 4.27 8.06 -0.40
CA ILE A 38 3.63 7.68 -1.65
C ILE A 38 2.32 8.45 -1.82
N SER A 39 1.96 8.77 -3.07
CA SER A 39 0.68 9.39 -3.39
C SER A 39 -0.45 8.36 -3.33
N GLU A 40 -1.61 8.77 -2.81
CA GLU A 40 -2.80 7.90 -2.73
C GLU A 40 -3.18 7.29 -4.08
N GLY A 41 -3.04 8.07 -5.16
CA GLY A 41 -3.28 7.62 -6.54
C GLY A 41 -2.34 6.51 -7.03
N SER A 42 -1.26 6.20 -6.31
CA SER A 42 -0.38 5.07 -6.61
C SER A 42 -0.86 3.75 -5.98
N VAL A 43 -1.70 3.82 -4.95
CA VAL A 43 -2.21 2.66 -4.20
C VAL A 43 -3.52 2.16 -4.81
N TYR A 44 -4.42 3.07 -5.22
CA TYR A 44 -5.71 2.70 -5.79
C TYR A 44 -5.66 1.77 -7.01
N PRO A 45 -4.69 1.89 -7.94
CA PRO A 45 -4.55 0.94 -9.04
C PRO A 45 -4.12 -0.48 -8.63
N LEU A 46 -3.71 -0.67 -7.37
CA LEU A 46 -3.26 -1.95 -6.81
C LEU A 46 -4.35 -2.64 -5.97
N LEU A 47 -5.42 -1.91 -5.62
CA LEU A 47 -6.59 -2.42 -4.91
C LEU A 47 -7.65 -2.86 -5.92
#